data_AF-A0A084JSD1-F1
#
_entry.id   AF-A0A084JSD1-F1
#
_cell.length_a   1.000
_cell.length_b   1.000
_cell.length_c   1.000
_cell.angle_alpha   90.00
_cell.angle_beta   90.00
_cell.angle_gamma   90.00
#
_symmetry.space_group_name_H-M   'P 1'
#
loop_
_entity.id
_entity.type
_entity.pdbx_description
1 polymer ?
#
loop_
_entity_poly.entity_id
_entity_poly.type
_entity_poly.pdbx_seq_one_letter_code
_entity_poly.pdbx_strand_id
1 'polypeptide(L)'
;MKVDLLIQNGWVYQTYRQSFEKMDIAVVGERFYDISPSSSHRDNYETECVVDAAGKYIIPGLIDIHIHIEGSMTYPEEFSRVVLPWGVTCVVADCHEIANAYGVEGIKSFMEKETELDIYYGIPYVVPSTGTDLETLGGQLKEEEIKELLKEKKVICLGEVMNPALPGESLAGFIRGMGMFLELQAKSLTPDVVETVVSHALYENVALVTGDTMPDQLVKGHLNQILRLAVEQGMPAEKAIYCATLTPARRMDLDDRGMIAPGKLADFVVLDDLVSFCPSAVYKNGKKHEKSTDTPKVVFPDHFYQSIKCRLALASDFSLNRCEIREGTATVHVMQIQEFGTRVRHVKRELPIRNKCICWQEAGLCLAVVFERYGKTGDVSYGLVEHALKSPGAIATTWSRDSHNLLVLGNSAKDMVLAQNRVVHMQGGYVTAREGKITASAALPIGGIISDGSLLKLSEELAKVRAEIEAMGYVNSNVIRSISTLTHLASPELKISDKGLYDVRTKEQVPLVEKQEL
;
A
#
# COMPACT_ATOMS: atom_id res chain seq x y z
N MET A 1 -32.17 -5.14 -33.66
CA MET A 1 -31.03 -4.24 -33.41
C MET A 1 -29.81 -5.08 -33.11
N LYS A 2 -28.67 -4.86 -33.79
CA LYS A 2 -27.47 -5.65 -33.55
C LYS A 2 -26.77 -5.18 -32.26
N VAL A 3 -26.40 -6.12 -31.39
CA VAL A 3 -25.67 -5.87 -30.14
C VAL A 3 -24.48 -6.82 -30.00
N ASP A 4 -23.45 -6.40 -29.28
CA ASP A 4 -22.19 -7.17 -29.17
C ASP A 4 -22.25 -8.22 -28.06
N LEU A 5 -22.98 -7.94 -26.99
CA LEU A 5 -23.21 -8.87 -25.87
C LEU A 5 -24.64 -8.68 -25.33
N LEU A 6 -25.33 -9.79 -25.09
CA LEU A 6 -26.62 -9.83 -24.41
C LEU A 6 -26.53 -10.73 -23.17
N ILE A 7 -26.77 -10.15 -21.99
CA ILE A 7 -26.81 -10.86 -20.72
C ILE A 7 -28.25 -10.97 -20.28
N GLN A 8 -28.71 -12.17 -19.92
CA GLN A 8 -30.12 -12.43 -19.63
C GLN A 8 -30.32 -12.92 -18.21
N ASN A 9 -31.49 -12.64 -17.64
CA ASN A 9 -31.99 -13.20 -16.38
C ASN A 9 -31.17 -12.89 -15.11
N GLY A 10 -30.32 -11.87 -15.13
CA GLY A 10 -29.51 -11.48 -13.99
C GLY A 10 -30.27 -10.65 -12.96
N TRP A 11 -29.92 -10.77 -11.68
CA TRP A 11 -30.30 -9.80 -10.66
C TRP A 11 -29.37 -8.59 -10.76
N VAL A 12 -29.81 -7.55 -11.47
CA VAL A 12 -29.01 -6.35 -11.75
C VAL A 12 -29.23 -5.31 -10.67
N TYR A 13 -28.13 -4.79 -10.11
CA TYR A 13 -28.15 -3.71 -9.15
C TYR A 13 -28.57 -2.40 -9.79
N GLN A 14 -29.75 -1.91 -9.41
CA GLN A 14 -30.30 -0.63 -9.88
C GLN A 14 -29.78 0.49 -8.98
N THR A 15 -28.64 1.09 -9.32
CA THR A 15 -27.91 2.07 -8.49
C THR A 15 -28.79 3.20 -7.94
N TYR A 16 -29.76 3.70 -8.71
CA TYR A 16 -30.65 4.79 -8.28
C TYR A 16 -31.71 4.36 -7.26
N ARG A 17 -32.17 3.09 -7.32
CA ARG A 17 -33.10 2.50 -6.35
C ARG A 17 -32.38 1.85 -5.18
N GLN A 18 -31.09 1.53 -5.36
CA GLN A 18 -30.25 0.79 -4.42
C GLN A 18 -30.89 -0.56 -4.04
N SER A 19 -31.34 -1.29 -5.06
CA SER A 19 -31.99 -2.59 -4.95
C SER A 19 -31.67 -3.46 -6.17
N PHE A 20 -31.92 -4.76 -6.07
CA PHE A 20 -31.76 -5.70 -7.17
C PHE A 20 -33.08 -5.94 -7.90
N GLU A 21 -33.03 -5.92 -9.23
CA GLU A 21 -34.15 -6.23 -10.11
C GLU A 21 -33.74 -7.25 -11.17
N LYS A 22 -34.68 -8.08 -11.62
CA LYS A 22 -34.39 -9.09 -12.64
C LYS A 22 -34.44 -8.46 -14.03
N MET A 23 -33.27 -8.29 -14.65
CA MET A 23 -33.10 -7.52 -15.88
C MET A 23 -32.23 -8.27 -16.90
N ASP A 24 -32.39 -7.89 -18.17
CA ASP A 24 -31.50 -8.24 -19.26
C ASP A 24 -30.64 -6.99 -19.60
N ILE A 25 -29.37 -7.18 -19.98
CA ILE A 25 -28.42 -6.11 -20.31
C ILE A 25 -27.92 -6.32 -21.74
N ALA A 26 -28.04 -5.30 -22.57
CA ALA A 26 -27.44 -5.28 -23.91
C ALA A 26 -26.27 -4.29 -23.96
N VAL A 27 -25.17 -4.69 -24.61
CA VAL A 27 -23.94 -3.89 -24.76
C VAL A 27 -23.63 -3.68 -26.24
N VAL A 28 -23.24 -2.46 -26.58
CA VAL A 28 -22.77 -2.08 -27.93
C VAL A 28 -21.47 -1.30 -27.78
N GLY A 29 -20.42 -1.76 -28.46
CA GLY A 29 -19.05 -1.30 -28.26
C GLY A 29 -18.65 -1.47 -26.79
N GLU A 30 -18.25 -0.37 -26.17
CA GLU A 30 -17.76 -0.35 -24.79
C GLU A 30 -18.83 0.09 -23.78
N ARG A 31 -20.09 0.27 -24.20
CA ARG A 31 -21.13 0.91 -23.40
C ARG A 31 -22.38 0.05 -23.24
N PHE A 32 -23.04 0.21 -22.10
CA PHE A 32 -24.39 -0.30 -21.92
C PHE A 32 -25.33 0.40 -22.90
N TYR A 33 -26.06 -0.38 -23.68
CA TYR A 33 -27.03 0.12 -24.65
C TYR A 33 -28.45 0.11 -24.08
N ASP A 34 -28.85 -1.02 -23.48
CA ASP A 34 -30.18 -1.19 -22.88
C ASP A 34 -30.11 -2.02 -21.60
N ILE A 35 -30.96 -1.66 -20.62
CA ILE A 35 -31.19 -2.39 -19.38
C ILE A 35 -32.71 -2.46 -19.19
N SER A 36 -33.29 -3.62 -19.47
CA SER A 36 -34.74 -3.80 -19.48
C SER A 36 -35.18 -5.01 -18.65
N PRO A 37 -36.43 -5.03 -18.12
CA PRO A 37 -36.92 -6.18 -17.36
C PRO A 37 -36.78 -7.46 -18.16
N SER A 38 -36.33 -8.55 -17.52
CA SER A 38 -36.13 -9.81 -18.24
C SER A 38 -37.39 -10.23 -18.97
N SER A 39 -37.23 -10.78 -20.19
CA SER A 39 -38.29 -11.22 -21.12
C SER A 39 -39.07 -10.13 -21.88
N SER A 40 -38.85 -8.84 -21.62
CA SER A 40 -39.62 -7.77 -22.29
C SER A 40 -39.26 -7.58 -23.78
N HIS A 41 -38.02 -7.87 -24.21
CA HIS A 41 -37.54 -7.47 -25.55
C HIS A 41 -36.53 -8.45 -26.20
N ARG A 42 -36.56 -9.75 -25.88
CA ARG A 42 -35.56 -10.72 -26.37
C ARG A 42 -35.45 -10.81 -27.89
N ASP A 43 -36.58 -10.73 -28.59
CA ASP A 43 -36.63 -10.83 -30.05
C ASP A 43 -36.18 -9.54 -30.75
N ASN A 44 -35.91 -8.47 -30.01
CA ASN A 44 -35.50 -7.17 -30.57
C ASN A 44 -33.99 -7.06 -30.79
N TYR A 45 -33.20 -8.02 -30.28
CA TYR A 45 -31.73 -8.01 -30.34
C TYR A 45 -31.19 -9.14 -31.22
N GLU A 46 -30.24 -8.79 -32.09
CA GLU A 46 -29.48 -9.72 -32.92
C GLU A 46 -28.04 -9.77 -32.38
N THR A 47 -27.60 -10.91 -31.86
CA THR A 47 -26.23 -11.09 -31.35
C THR A 47 -25.78 -12.54 -31.41
N GLU A 48 -24.47 -12.75 -31.49
CA GLU A 48 -23.83 -14.07 -31.42
C GLU A 48 -23.31 -14.38 -30.01
N CYS A 49 -23.28 -13.40 -29.09
CA CYS A 49 -22.80 -13.56 -27.73
C CYS A 49 -23.94 -13.37 -26.72
N VAL A 50 -24.53 -14.49 -26.29
CA VAL A 50 -25.57 -14.51 -25.25
C VAL A 50 -25.04 -15.19 -23.99
N VAL A 51 -25.19 -14.54 -22.85
CA VAL A 51 -24.80 -15.05 -21.54
C VAL A 51 -26.04 -15.15 -20.66
N ASP A 52 -26.36 -16.35 -20.16
CA ASP A 52 -27.41 -16.53 -19.17
C ASP A 52 -26.84 -16.31 -17.75
N ALA A 53 -27.34 -15.29 -17.07
CA ALA A 53 -26.97 -14.91 -15.71
C ALA A 53 -28.05 -15.29 -14.69
N ALA A 54 -28.91 -16.26 -15.02
CA ALA A 54 -29.91 -16.78 -14.10
C ALA A 54 -29.30 -17.19 -12.74
N GLY A 55 -29.86 -16.65 -11.66
CA GLY A 55 -29.39 -16.90 -10.29
C GLY A 55 -28.10 -16.18 -9.91
N LYS A 56 -27.56 -15.31 -10.78
CA LYS A 56 -26.39 -14.48 -10.51
C LYS A 56 -26.81 -13.04 -10.20
N TYR A 57 -25.96 -12.34 -9.46
CA TYR A 57 -26.07 -10.91 -9.20
C TYR A 57 -25.10 -10.14 -10.11
N ILE A 58 -25.52 -8.98 -10.60
CA ILE A 58 -24.71 -8.13 -11.46
C ILE A 58 -24.60 -6.74 -10.82
N ILE A 59 -23.38 -6.32 -10.53
CA ILE A 59 -23.09 -5.01 -9.94
C ILE A 59 -22.16 -4.21 -10.87
N PRO A 60 -22.13 -2.87 -10.80
CA PRO A 60 -21.13 -2.09 -11.52
C PRO A 60 -19.72 -2.53 -11.12
N GLY A 61 -18.75 -2.32 -12.01
CA GLY A 61 -17.34 -2.50 -11.70
C GLY A 61 -16.96 -1.71 -10.45
N LEU A 62 -16.22 -2.34 -9.53
CA LEU A 62 -15.80 -1.70 -8.29
C LEU A 62 -14.76 -0.61 -8.59
N ILE A 63 -14.80 0.47 -7.80
CA ILE A 63 -13.97 1.67 -7.97
C ILE A 63 -13.26 1.98 -6.67
N ASP A 64 -11.93 1.87 -6.66
CA ASP A 64 -11.10 2.19 -5.49
C ASP A 64 -10.44 3.56 -5.66
N ILE A 65 -10.89 4.56 -4.90
CA ILE A 65 -10.40 5.93 -5.07
C ILE A 65 -9.17 6.26 -4.22
N HIS A 66 -8.61 5.29 -3.52
CA HIS A 66 -7.38 5.49 -2.76
C HIS A 66 -6.59 4.19 -2.59
N ILE A 67 -5.49 4.08 -3.34
CA ILE A 67 -4.53 2.98 -3.22
C ILE A 67 -3.10 3.44 -3.52
N HIS A 68 -2.11 2.72 -3.00
CA HIS A 68 -0.71 2.82 -3.42
C HIS A 68 -0.35 1.52 -4.11
N ILE A 69 -0.17 1.55 -5.44
CA ILE A 69 0.20 0.35 -6.22
C ILE A 69 1.56 -0.18 -5.73
N GLU A 70 2.47 0.73 -5.43
CA GLU A 70 3.77 0.43 -4.85
C GLU A 70 3.66 -0.22 -3.47
N GLY A 71 2.59 0.02 -2.71
CA GLY A 71 2.33 -0.66 -1.43
C GLY A 71 2.19 -2.19 -1.61
N SER A 72 1.80 -2.63 -2.80
CA SER A 72 1.82 -4.03 -3.25
C SER A 72 3.14 -4.45 -3.91
N MET A 73 4.19 -3.64 -3.78
CA MET A 73 5.55 -3.86 -4.28
C MET A 73 5.60 -4.25 -5.76
N THR A 74 4.66 -3.73 -6.55
CA THR A 74 4.47 -4.06 -7.96
C THR A 74 4.26 -2.82 -8.81
N TYR A 75 4.03 -3.01 -10.11
CA TYR A 75 3.86 -1.96 -11.10
C TYR A 75 2.46 -2.02 -11.73
N PRO A 76 2.00 -0.95 -12.41
CA PRO A 76 0.61 -0.84 -12.87
C PRO A 76 0.08 -2.00 -13.73
N GLU A 77 0.86 -2.53 -14.67
CA GLU A 77 0.47 -3.65 -15.53
C GLU A 77 0.19 -4.95 -14.74
N GLU A 78 1.10 -5.35 -13.86
CA GLU A 78 0.93 -6.55 -13.04
C GLU A 78 -0.17 -6.34 -11.99
N PHE A 79 -0.27 -5.14 -11.43
CA PHE A 79 -1.37 -4.74 -10.55
C PHE A 79 -2.72 -4.92 -11.25
N SER A 80 -2.88 -4.34 -12.43
CA SER A 80 -4.08 -4.47 -13.27
C SER A 80 -4.46 -5.94 -13.47
N ARG A 81 -3.50 -6.79 -13.82
CA ARG A 81 -3.72 -8.22 -14.08
C ARG A 81 -4.20 -8.99 -12.84
N VAL A 82 -3.70 -8.65 -11.66
CA VAL A 82 -4.08 -9.33 -10.40
C VAL A 82 -5.40 -8.82 -9.84
N VAL A 83 -5.66 -7.53 -10.00
CA VAL A 83 -6.78 -6.84 -9.33
C VAL A 83 -8.08 -6.94 -10.11
N LEU A 84 -8.01 -6.89 -11.44
CA LEU A 84 -9.18 -6.94 -12.30
C LEU A 84 -10.06 -8.20 -12.09
N PRO A 85 -9.51 -9.42 -11.92
CA PRO A 85 -10.29 -10.61 -11.56
C PRO A 85 -11.09 -10.51 -10.26
N TRP A 86 -10.74 -9.58 -9.36
CA TRP A 86 -11.48 -9.32 -8.12
C TRP A 86 -12.63 -8.32 -8.28
N GLY A 87 -12.91 -7.88 -9.52
CA GLY A 87 -14.05 -7.04 -9.86
C GLY A 87 -13.80 -5.54 -9.73
N VAL A 88 -12.57 -5.14 -9.39
CA VAL A 88 -12.15 -3.74 -9.42
C VAL A 88 -11.78 -3.38 -10.85
N THR A 89 -12.45 -2.37 -11.40
CA THR A 89 -12.32 -1.96 -12.81
C THR A 89 -11.70 -0.57 -12.97
N CYS A 90 -11.63 0.18 -11.88
CA CYS A 90 -11.05 1.51 -11.83
C CYS A 90 -10.37 1.74 -10.49
N VAL A 91 -9.19 2.37 -10.50
CA VAL A 91 -8.53 2.84 -9.29
C VAL A 91 -8.01 4.27 -9.44
N VAL A 92 -7.86 4.96 -8.31
CA VAL A 92 -7.12 6.21 -8.20
C VAL A 92 -5.91 5.95 -7.30
N ALA A 93 -4.73 5.90 -7.90
CA ALA A 93 -3.49 5.54 -7.24
C ALA A 93 -2.69 6.79 -6.83
N ASP A 94 -2.22 6.83 -5.59
CA ASP A 94 -1.23 7.80 -5.15
C ASP A 94 0.17 7.16 -5.23
N CYS A 95 1.04 7.78 -6.04
CA CYS A 95 2.34 7.24 -6.45
C CYS A 95 3.51 7.87 -5.67
N HIS A 96 3.32 8.10 -4.37
CA HIS A 96 4.32 8.78 -3.55
C HIS A 96 5.60 7.96 -3.34
N GLU A 97 5.53 6.64 -3.31
CA GLU A 97 6.70 5.78 -3.04
C GLU A 97 7.70 5.88 -4.20
N ILE A 98 7.24 5.78 -5.46
CA ILE A 98 8.12 5.98 -6.62
C ILE A 98 8.57 7.44 -6.77
N ALA A 99 7.74 8.40 -6.34
CA ALA A 99 8.13 9.81 -6.30
C ALA A 99 9.24 10.07 -5.27
N ASN A 100 9.22 9.44 -4.10
CA ASN A 100 10.30 9.52 -3.11
C ASN A 100 11.61 8.94 -3.66
N ALA A 101 11.54 7.93 -4.54
CA ALA A 101 12.72 7.34 -5.18
C ALA A 101 13.25 8.13 -6.39
N TYR A 102 12.38 8.65 -7.27
CA TYR A 102 12.75 9.21 -8.58
C TYR A 102 12.05 10.53 -8.95
N GLY A 103 11.17 11.06 -8.10
CA GLY A 103 10.42 12.28 -8.35
C GLY A 103 9.48 12.12 -9.55
N VAL A 104 9.37 13.17 -10.36
CA VAL A 104 8.48 13.22 -11.54
C VAL A 104 8.76 12.11 -12.54
N GLU A 105 10.03 11.72 -12.73
CA GLU A 105 10.39 10.65 -13.66
C GLU A 105 9.76 9.31 -13.24
N GLY A 106 9.74 9.04 -11.94
CA GLY A 106 9.08 7.89 -11.35
C GLY A 106 7.57 7.87 -11.64
N ILE A 107 6.92 9.01 -11.38
CA ILE A 107 5.48 9.20 -11.63
C ILE A 107 5.15 8.98 -13.11
N LYS A 108 5.88 9.63 -14.03
CA LYS A 108 5.67 9.49 -15.47
C LYS A 108 5.87 8.05 -15.95
N SER A 109 6.90 7.37 -15.44
CA SER A 109 7.16 5.97 -15.77
C SER A 109 5.99 5.04 -15.36
N PHE A 110 5.26 5.38 -14.30
CA PHE A 110 4.04 4.69 -13.89
C PHE A 110 2.85 5.02 -14.81
N MET A 111 2.63 6.30 -15.09
CA MET A 111 1.48 6.75 -15.91
C MET A 111 1.54 6.30 -17.37
N GLU A 112 2.75 6.09 -17.90
CA GLU A 112 3.01 5.60 -19.25
C GLU A 112 2.64 4.12 -19.43
N LYS A 113 2.43 3.36 -18.34
CA LYS A 113 2.04 1.95 -18.44
C LYS A 113 0.61 1.81 -18.97
N GLU A 114 0.45 0.87 -19.90
CA GLU A 114 -0.86 0.52 -20.47
C GLU A 114 -1.49 -0.61 -19.66
N THR A 115 -2.73 -0.41 -19.23
CA THR A 115 -3.44 -1.34 -18.34
C THR A 115 -4.85 -1.60 -18.84
N GLU A 116 -5.39 -2.78 -18.55
CA GLU A 116 -6.80 -3.10 -18.80
C GLU A 116 -7.71 -2.47 -17.74
N LEU A 117 -7.22 -2.42 -16.49
CA LEU A 117 -7.79 -1.64 -15.40
C LEU A 117 -7.61 -0.14 -15.71
N ASP A 118 -8.64 0.67 -15.47
CA ASP A 118 -8.49 2.12 -15.56
C ASP A 118 -7.74 2.63 -14.32
N ILE A 119 -6.58 3.24 -14.52
CA ILE A 119 -5.76 3.81 -13.43
C ILE A 119 -5.66 5.31 -13.63
N TYR A 120 -6.26 6.04 -12.69
CA TYR A 120 -6.05 7.47 -12.50
C TYR A 120 -5.08 7.70 -11.34
N TYR A 121 -4.56 8.91 -11.22
CA TYR A 121 -3.53 9.24 -10.26
C TYR A 121 -3.89 10.45 -9.41
N GLY A 122 -3.65 10.30 -8.11
CA GLY A 122 -3.47 11.41 -7.18
C GLY A 122 -1.99 11.78 -7.14
N ILE A 123 -1.66 13.05 -7.34
CA ILE A 123 -0.25 13.49 -7.30
C ILE A 123 0.16 13.84 -5.87
N PRO A 124 1.26 13.26 -5.35
CA PRO A 124 1.74 13.55 -4.00
C PRO A 124 1.91 15.06 -3.79
N TYR A 125 1.36 15.59 -2.70
CA TYR A 125 1.40 17.02 -2.42
C TYR A 125 2.82 17.50 -2.05
N VAL A 126 3.58 16.71 -1.29
CA VAL A 126 4.96 17.03 -0.89
C VAL A 126 5.83 15.78 -0.88
N VAL A 127 6.95 15.84 -1.61
CA VAL A 127 8.00 14.84 -1.61
C VAL A 127 9.34 15.58 -1.46
N PRO A 128 10.03 15.47 -0.31
CA PRO A 128 9.76 14.60 0.85
C PRO A 128 8.69 15.16 1.80
N SER A 129 7.83 14.31 2.35
CA SER A 129 6.82 14.72 3.34
C SER A 129 7.42 15.37 4.61
N THR A 130 8.67 15.02 4.96
CA THR A 130 9.38 15.57 6.13
C THR A 130 10.42 16.65 5.79
N GLY A 131 10.54 17.03 4.51
CA GLY A 131 11.61 17.88 4.01
C GLY A 131 12.95 17.15 3.90
N THR A 132 13.98 17.85 3.45
CA THR A 132 15.29 17.25 3.15
C THR A 132 16.28 17.28 4.31
N ASP A 133 15.94 17.95 5.41
CA ASP A 133 16.85 18.14 6.54
C ASP A 133 16.91 16.89 7.43
N LEU A 134 15.82 16.12 7.50
CA LEU A 134 15.67 14.99 8.41
C LEU A 134 16.02 13.65 7.77
N GLU A 135 15.95 13.54 6.44
CA GLU A 135 16.24 12.32 5.70
C GLU A 135 16.71 12.64 4.28
N THR A 136 17.43 11.71 3.68
CA THR A 136 17.89 11.81 2.28
C THR A 136 17.01 10.96 1.38
N LEU A 137 16.40 11.58 0.37
CA LEU A 137 15.53 10.92 -0.62
C LEU A 137 16.16 10.87 -1.99
N GLY A 138 15.66 9.99 -2.85
CA GLY A 138 16.08 9.88 -4.25
C GLY A 138 15.50 11.00 -5.10
N GLY A 139 14.19 11.23 -4.99
CA GLY A 139 13.42 12.23 -5.71
C GLY A 139 12.94 13.39 -4.85
N GLN A 140 12.48 14.44 -5.53
CA GLN A 140 11.79 15.59 -4.97
C GLN A 140 10.73 16.05 -5.99
N LEU A 141 9.66 16.67 -5.51
CA LEU A 141 8.66 17.30 -6.38
C LEU A 141 8.68 18.81 -6.16
N LYS A 142 8.86 19.56 -7.23
CA LYS A 142 8.75 21.03 -7.23
C LYS A 142 7.33 21.45 -7.59
N GLU A 143 6.92 22.62 -7.12
CA GLU A 143 5.58 23.16 -7.38
C GLU A 143 5.25 23.23 -8.88
N GLU A 144 6.20 23.66 -9.71
CA GLU A 144 6.01 23.74 -11.17
C GLU A 144 5.83 22.37 -11.83
N GLU A 145 6.46 21.33 -11.28
CA GLU A 145 6.30 19.97 -11.77
C GLU A 145 4.92 19.41 -11.40
N ILE A 146 4.44 19.71 -10.19
CA ILE A 146 3.07 19.36 -9.76
C ILE A 146 2.05 20.04 -10.67
N LYS A 147 2.21 21.35 -10.95
CA LYS A 147 1.33 22.09 -11.87
C LYS A 147 1.31 21.49 -13.28
N GLU A 148 2.42 20.95 -13.75
CA GLU A 148 2.47 20.28 -15.05
C GLU A 148 1.77 18.92 -15.01
N LEU A 149 2.02 18.11 -13.97
CA LEU A 149 1.35 16.82 -13.79
C LEU A 149 -0.17 16.96 -13.67
N LEU A 150 -0.67 18.03 -13.04
CA LEU A 150 -2.11 18.33 -12.95
C LEU A 150 -2.79 18.60 -14.30
N LYS A 151 -2.03 18.76 -15.39
CA LYS A 151 -2.58 18.89 -16.75
C LYS A 151 -2.79 17.54 -17.43
N GLU A 152 -2.20 16.48 -16.91
CA GLU A 152 -2.32 15.13 -17.47
C GLU A 152 -3.74 14.60 -17.26
N LYS A 153 -4.34 14.00 -18.30
CA LYS A 153 -5.72 13.50 -18.23
C LYS A 153 -5.93 12.39 -17.20
N LYS A 154 -4.87 11.62 -16.91
CA LYS A 154 -4.91 10.55 -15.91
C LYS A 154 -4.77 11.10 -14.47
N VAL A 155 -4.42 12.37 -14.29
CA VAL A 155 -4.30 13.01 -12.97
C VAL A 155 -5.61 13.73 -12.65
N ILE A 156 -6.29 13.30 -11.59
CA ILE A 156 -7.64 13.79 -11.26
C ILE A 156 -7.77 14.39 -9.86
N CYS A 157 -6.75 14.23 -9.02
CA CYS A 157 -6.72 14.80 -7.68
C CYS A 157 -5.28 15.01 -7.18
N LEU A 158 -5.15 15.65 -6.03
CA LEU A 158 -3.93 15.58 -5.22
C LEU A 158 -4.00 14.32 -4.34
N GLY A 159 -2.85 13.70 -4.12
CA GLY A 159 -2.65 12.54 -3.25
C GLY A 159 -2.82 12.87 -1.77
N GLU A 160 -2.56 11.88 -0.92
CA GLU A 160 -2.84 12.04 0.51
C GLU A 160 -1.94 13.12 1.16
N VAL A 161 -2.54 13.92 2.05
CA VAL A 161 -1.81 14.87 2.88
C VAL A 161 -1.71 14.30 4.29
N MET A 162 -0.50 13.88 4.65
CA MET A 162 -0.22 13.33 5.97
C MET A 162 -0.06 14.47 6.99
N ASN A 163 -1.12 14.84 7.71
CA ASN A 163 -1.07 15.80 8.81
C ASN A 163 -1.52 15.16 10.14
N PRO A 164 -0.71 15.15 11.20
CA PRO A 164 -1.02 14.45 12.46
C PRO A 164 -2.07 15.12 13.36
N ALA A 165 -2.72 16.22 12.96
CA ALA A 165 -3.66 16.94 13.83
C ALA A 165 -5.07 17.07 13.23
N LEU A 166 -6.02 16.30 13.76
CA LEU A 166 -7.45 16.61 13.70
C LEU A 166 -8.02 16.63 15.14
N PRO A 167 -8.70 17.71 15.56
CA PRO A 167 -9.20 17.87 16.93
C PRO A 167 -10.45 17.01 17.24
N GLY A 168 -10.58 16.61 18.51
CA GLY A 168 -11.51 15.60 19.01
C GLY A 168 -12.95 16.04 19.29
N GLU A 169 -13.74 16.25 18.24
CA GLU A 169 -15.22 16.19 18.30
C GLU A 169 -15.77 14.88 17.70
N SER A 170 -17.08 14.64 17.84
CA SER A 170 -17.71 13.41 17.33
C SER A 170 -17.74 13.37 15.79
N LEU A 171 -17.36 12.22 15.24
CA LEU A 171 -17.21 11.96 13.80
C LEU A 171 -18.44 12.37 12.98
N ALA A 172 -19.66 12.10 13.46
CA ALA A 172 -20.90 12.45 12.77
C ALA A 172 -21.19 13.97 12.72
N GLY A 173 -20.79 14.71 13.76
CA GLY A 173 -20.92 16.17 13.81
C GLY A 173 -19.98 16.86 12.81
N PHE A 174 -18.74 16.37 12.71
CA PHE A 174 -17.76 16.85 11.73
C PHE A 174 -18.20 16.63 10.28
N ILE A 175 -18.68 15.41 9.95
CA ILE A 175 -19.04 15.05 8.56
C ILE A 175 -20.12 15.98 8.00
N ARG A 176 -21.19 16.21 8.77
CA ARG A 176 -22.35 16.98 8.29
C ARG A 176 -22.15 18.49 8.41
N GLY A 177 -21.41 18.96 9.41
CA GLY A 177 -21.17 20.39 9.64
C GLY A 177 -20.18 21.01 8.66
N MET A 178 -19.22 20.25 8.14
CA MET A 178 -18.14 20.75 7.27
C MET A 178 -18.17 20.20 5.84
N GLY A 179 -19.11 19.30 5.51
CA GLY A 179 -19.19 18.68 4.18
C GLY A 179 -18.04 17.72 3.89
N MET A 180 -17.50 17.04 4.90
CA MET A 180 -16.38 16.12 4.73
C MET A 180 -16.79 14.84 4.00
N PHE A 181 -15.84 14.29 3.25
CA PHE A 181 -15.93 12.98 2.62
C PHE A 181 -14.99 12.02 3.34
N LEU A 182 -15.45 10.81 3.61
CA LEU A 182 -14.69 9.79 4.32
C LEU A 182 -14.33 8.63 3.42
N GLU A 183 -13.10 8.15 3.59
CA GLU A 183 -12.59 6.95 2.95
C GLU A 183 -12.34 5.91 4.03
N LEU A 184 -13.07 4.80 3.97
CA LEU A 184 -13.02 3.73 4.96
C LEU A 184 -12.19 2.56 4.45
N GLN A 185 -11.01 2.41 5.04
CA GLN A 185 -10.15 1.24 4.89
C GLN A 185 -10.63 0.11 5.80
N ALA A 186 -10.17 -1.13 5.54
CA ALA A 186 -10.50 -2.30 6.35
C ALA A 186 -10.31 -2.09 7.87
N LYS A 187 -9.23 -1.40 8.28
CA LYS A 187 -8.94 -1.09 9.69
C LYS A 187 -9.95 -0.14 10.35
N SER A 188 -10.68 0.65 9.55
CA SER A 188 -11.68 1.61 10.00
C SER A 188 -13.09 1.03 10.00
N LEU A 189 -13.30 -0.16 9.42
CA LEU A 189 -14.59 -0.85 9.42
C LEU A 189 -14.81 -1.61 10.74
N THR A 190 -14.84 -0.87 11.85
CA THR A 190 -15.28 -1.40 13.15
C THR A 190 -16.81 -1.38 13.23
N PRO A 191 -17.44 -2.21 14.09
CA PRO A 191 -18.89 -2.18 14.29
C PRO A 191 -19.44 -0.76 14.55
N ASP A 192 -18.80 0.00 15.43
CA ASP A 192 -19.23 1.36 15.80
C ASP A 192 -19.19 2.34 14.62
N VAL A 193 -18.16 2.25 13.77
CA VAL A 193 -18.04 3.10 12.58
C VAL A 193 -19.10 2.72 11.56
N VAL A 194 -19.30 1.42 11.32
CA VAL A 194 -20.32 0.95 10.38
C VAL A 194 -21.73 1.30 10.87
N GLU A 195 -22.03 1.09 12.15
CA GLU A 195 -23.29 1.50 12.77
C GLU A 195 -23.52 3.00 12.61
N THR A 196 -22.48 3.83 12.80
CA THR A 196 -22.57 5.28 12.60
C THR A 196 -22.95 5.62 11.15
N VAL A 197 -22.27 5.01 10.17
CA VAL A 197 -22.57 5.22 8.74
C VAL A 197 -24.00 4.80 8.42
N VAL A 198 -24.45 3.66 8.94
CA VAL A 198 -25.77 3.08 8.66
C VAL A 198 -26.89 3.90 9.31
N SER A 199 -26.80 4.14 10.62
CA SER A 199 -27.81 4.89 11.40
C SER A 199 -27.99 6.33 10.91
N HIS A 200 -26.94 6.92 10.37
CA HIS A 200 -26.95 8.27 9.82
C HIS A 200 -27.02 8.31 8.28
N ALA A 201 -27.21 7.18 7.61
CA ALA A 201 -27.33 7.10 6.14
C ALA A 201 -26.24 7.89 5.37
N LEU A 202 -24.97 7.76 5.79
CA LEU A 202 -23.84 8.56 5.26
C LEU A 202 -23.27 8.03 3.93
N TYR A 203 -24.02 7.21 3.20
CA TYR A 203 -23.52 6.45 2.04
C TYR A 203 -23.05 7.32 0.86
N GLU A 204 -23.53 8.56 0.75
CA GLU A 204 -23.06 9.52 -0.27
C GLU A 204 -21.78 10.28 0.14
N ASN A 205 -21.38 10.17 1.41
CA ASN A 205 -20.20 10.83 1.98
C ASN A 205 -19.10 9.84 2.34
N VAL A 206 -19.26 8.56 1.99
CA VAL A 206 -18.37 7.46 2.38
C VAL A 206 -18.02 6.63 1.16
N ALA A 207 -16.73 6.50 0.87
CA ALA A 207 -16.22 5.45 -0.01
C ALA A 207 -15.53 4.34 0.78
N LEU A 208 -15.63 3.12 0.27
CA LEU A 208 -14.72 2.05 0.67
C LEU A 208 -13.46 2.17 -0.17
N VAL A 209 -12.29 2.06 0.46
CA VAL A 209 -10.98 2.16 -0.20
C VAL A 209 -10.01 1.14 0.35
N THR A 210 -8.97 0.79 -0.41
CA THR A 210 -7.98 -0.21 0.01
C THR A 210 -6.79 0.38 0.76
N GLY A 211 -6.24 1.51 0.32
CA GLY A 211 -4.99 2.04 0.83
C GLY A 211 -3.80 1.10 0.56
N ASP A 212 -2.88 0.96 1.52
CA ASP A 212 -1.74 0.05 1.42
C ASP A 212 -2.13 -1.42 1.56
N THR A 213 -1.84 -2.24 0.53
CA THR A 213 -2.00 -3.70 0.58
C THR A 213 -0.73 -4.42 0.15
N MET A 214 -0.25 -5.35 0.99
CA MET A 214 0.94 -6.16 0.72
C MET A 214 0.69 -7.21 -0.37
N PRO A 215 1.72 -7.66 -1.12
CA PRO A 215 1.58 -8.67 -2.17
C PRO A 215 0.83 -9.94 -1.73
N ASP A 216 1.12 -10.44 -0.53
CA ASP A 216 0.55 -11.67 0.04
C ASP A 216 -0.92 -11.56 0.45
N GLN A 217 -1.45 -10.33 0.49
CA GLN A 217 -2.87 -10.04 0.71
C GLN A 217 -3.57 -9.71 -0.59
N LEU A 218 -2.96 -8.93 -1.49
CA LEU A 218 -3.56 -8.50 -2.76
C LEU A 218 -3.97 -9.70 -3.64
N VAL A 219 -3.17 -10.76 -3.62
CA VAL A 219 -3.44 -11.99 -4.39
C VAL A 219 -4.65 -12.78 -3.89
N LYS A 220 -5.21 -12.43 -2.72
CA LYS A 220 -6.39 -13.08 -2.10
C LYS A 220 -7.66 -12.24 -2.24
N GLY A 221 -7.54 -10.99 -2.67
CA GLY A 221 -8.65 -10.07 -2.84
C GLY A 221 -8.19 -8.60 -2.76
N HIS A 222 -9.12 -7.71 -3.06
CA HIS A 222 -8.92 -6.27 -3.07
C HIS A 222 -10.12 -5.56 -2.42
N LEU A 223 -10.76 -4.64 -3.14
CA LEU A 223 -11.87 -3.85 -2.64
C LEU A 223 -13.11 -4.70 -2.38
N ASN A 224 -13.24 -5.84 -3.09
CA ASN A 224 -14.28 -6.83 -2.84
C ASN A 224 -14.24 -7.38 -1.40
N GLN A 225 -13.04 -7.55 -0.82
CA GLN A 225 -12.90 -8.00 0.57
C GLN A 225 -13.29 -6.90 1.56
N ILE A 226 -13.04 -5.64 1.23
CA ILE A 226 -13.43 -4.49 2.07
C ILE A 226 -14.94 -4.27 2.02
N LEU A 227 -15.53 -4.43 0.84
CA LEU A 227 -16.99 -4.46 0.65
C LEU A 227 -17.61 -5.57 1.49
N ARG A 228 -17.11 -6.80 1.35
CA ARG A 228 -17.53 -7.94 2.16
C ARG A 228 -17.42 -7.65 3.66
N LEU A 229 -16.28 -7.12 4.11
CA LEU A 229 -16.06 -6.77 5.51
C LEU A 229 -17.09 -5.73 5.99
N ALA A 230 -17.38 -4.70 5.20
CA ALA A 230 -18.39 -3.71 5.57
C ALA A 230 -19.77 -4.36 5.79
N VAL A 231 -20.13 -5.34 4.96
CA VAL A 231 -21.38 -6.12 5.11
C VAL A 231 -21.34 -7.01 6.35
N GLU A 232 -20.24 -7.71 6.61
CA GLU A 232 -20.03 -8.53 7.81
C GLU A 232 -20.16 -7.70 9.10
N GLN A 233 -19.77 -6.43 9.05
CA GLN A 233 -19.86 -5.48 10.17
C GLN A 233 -21.23 -4.77 10.27
N GLY A 234 -22.20 -5.11 9.41
CA GLY A 234 -23.58 -4.66 9.52
C GLY A 234 -24.04 -3.63 8.49
N MET A 235 -23.22 -3.29 7.49
CA MET A 235 -23.67 -2.45 6.37
C MET A 235 -24.58 -3.26 5.43
N PRO A 236 -25.75 -2.76 5.02
CA PRO A 236 -26.55 -3.45 4.01
C PRO A 236 -25.77 -3.61 2.70
N ALA A 237 -25.86 -4.78 2.06
CA ALA A 237 -25.09 -5.13 0.86
C ALA A 237 -25.26 -4.10 -0.27
N GLU A 238 -26.49 -3.65 -0.50
CA GLU A 238 -26.83 -2.64 -1.51
C GLU A 238 -26.13 -1.31 -1.24
N LYS A 239 -25.92 -0.96 0.03
CA LYS A 239 -25.23 0.27 0.44
C LYS A 239 -23.72 0.11 0.35
N ALA A 240 -23.18 -1.04 0.72
CA ALA A 240 -21.77 -1.34 0.53
C ALA A 240 -21.36 -1.30 -0.94
N ILE A 241 -22.19 -1.86 -1.84
CA ILE A 241 -22.01 -1.75 -3.30
C ILE A 241 -22.05 -0.28 -3.73
N TYR A 242 -22.99 0.52 -3.23
CA TYR A 242 -23.08 1.94 -3.54
C TYR A 242 -21.80 2.71 -3.14
N CYS A 243 -21.29 2.47 -1.94
CA CYS A 243 -20.05 3.05 -1.40
C CYS A 243 -18.78 2.56 -2.13
N ALA A 244 -18.85 1.49 -2.91
CA ALA A 244 -17.74 0.95 -3.70
C ALA A 244 -17.90 1.18 -5.22
N THR A 245 -18.96 1.87 -5.65
CA THR A 245 -19.26 2.13 -7.07
C THR A 245 -19.65 3.59 -7.31
N LEU A 246 -20.90 3.99 -7.07
CA LEU A 246 -21.38 5.32 -7.44
C LEU A 246 -20.80 6.44 -6.58
N THR A 247 -20.69 6.25 -5.25
CA THR A 247 -20.12 7.28 -4.37
C THR A 247 -18.68 7.64 -4.77
N PRO A 248 -17.75 6.67 -4.93
CA PRO A 248 -16.40 6.98 -5.41
C PRO A 248 -16.38 7.58 -6.83
N ALA A 249 -17.21 7.09 -7.76
CA ALA A 249 -17.30 7.66 -9.11
C ALA A 249 -17.68 9.15 -9.07
N ARG A 250 -18.74 9.51 -8.32
CA ARG A 250 -19.18 10.89 -8.14
C ARG A 250 -18.14 11.75 -7.44
N ARG A 251 -17.44 11.20 -6.45
CA ARG A 251 -16.40 11.93 -5.71
C ARG A 251 -15.23 12.34 -6.60
N MET A 252 -14.95 11.56 -7.63
CA MET A 252 -13.83 11.73 -8.56
C MET A 252 -14.25 12.27 -9.94
N ASP A 253 -15.50 12.75 -10.07
CA ASP A 253 -16.07 13.25 -11.33
C ASP A 253 -15.99 12.25 -12.51
N LEU A 254 -16.08 10.96 -12.21
CA LEU A 254 -16.07 9.86 -13.18
C LEU A 254 -17.50 9.55 -13.65
N ASP A 255 -18.05 10.45 -14.46
CA ASP A 255 -19.44 10.39 -14.95
C ASP A 255 -19.74 9.26 -15.93
N ASP A 256 -18.73 8.55 -16.43
CA ASP A 256 -18.90 7.46 -17.40
C ASP A 256 -19.11 6.08 -16.76
N ARG A 257 -18.96 5.96 -15.43
CA ARG A 257 -18.95 4.67 -14.70
C ARG A 257 -19.70 4.72 -13.36
N GLY A 258 -19.56 3.66 -12.55
CA GLY A 258 -20.16 3.55 -11.22
C GLY A 258 -21.65 3.16 -11.19
N MET A 259 -22.26 2.89 -12.34
CA MET A 259 -23.64 2.41 -12.45
C MET A 259 -23.87 1.61 -13.74
N ILE A 260 -24.84 0.69 -13.69
CA ILE A 260 -25.32 -0.04 -14.87
C ILE A 260 -26.50 0.73 -15.46
N ALA A 261 -26.23 1.58 -16.45
CA ALA A 261 -27.24 2.43 -17.09
C ALA A 261 -26.85 2.75 -18.56
N PRO A 262 -27.83 3.01 -19.45
CA PRO A 262 -27.54 3.29 -20.86
C PRO A 262 -26.55 4.44 -21.02
N GLY A 263 -25.60 4.27 -21.94
CA GLY A 263 -24.55 5.26 -22.22
C GLY A 263 -23.35 5.22 -21.27
N LYS A 264 -23.39 4.50 -20.14
CA LYS A 264 -22.23 4.31 -19.26
C LYS A 264 -21.31 3.22 -19.83
N LEU A 265 -20.04 3.23 -19.44
CA LEU A 265 -19.08 2.17 -19.77
C LEU A 265 -19.59 0.84 -19.21
N ALA A 266 -19.48 -0.21 -20.03
CA ALA A 266 -19.91 -1.56 -19.71
C ALA A 266 -18.86 -2.29 -18.83
N ASP A 267 -18.60 -1.70 -17.66
CA ASP A 267 -17.75 -2.25 -16.61
C ASP A 267 -18.63 -2.83 -15.51
N PHE A 268 -18.63 -4.15 -15.34
CA PHE A 268 -19.49 -4.83 -14.37
C PHE A 268 -18.93 -6.15 -13.88
N VAL A 269 -19.44 -6.57 -12.73
CA VAL A 269 -19.05 -7.80 -12.04
C VAL A 269 -20.26 -8.70 -11.93
N VAL A 270 -20.08 -9.98 -12.28
CA VAL A 270 -21.05 -11.04 -12.03
C VAL A 270 -20.65 -11.78 -10.76
N LEU A 271 -21.56 -11.86 -9.81
CA LEU A 271 -21.38 -12.48 -8.50
C LEU A 271 -22.31 -13.68 -8.35
N ASP A 272 -21.83 -14.69 -7.62
CA ASP A 272 -22.64 -15.87 -7.28
C ASP A 272 -23.57 -15.60 -6.10
N ASP A 273 -23.16 -14.73 -5.18
CA ASP A 273 -23.88 -14.38 -3.97
C ASP A 273 -23.43 -13.00 -3.44
N LEU A 274 -24.22 -12.42 -2.52
CA LEU A 274 -23.93 -11.14 -1.85
C LEU A 274 -23.35 -11.32 -0.43
N VAL A 275 -22.71 -12.47 -0.18
CA VAL A 275 -22.07 -12.81 1.10
C VAL A 275 -20.55 -12.83 0.92
N SER A 276 -20.06 -13.61 -0.05
CA SER A 276 -18.65 -13.77 -0.37
C SER A 276 -18.11 -12.60 -1.20
N PHE A 277 -18.94 -12.00 -2.04
CA PHE A 277 -18.54 -11.02 -3.07
C PHE A 277 -17.36 -11.49 -3.93
N CYS A 278 -17.28 -12.81 -4.16
CA CYS A 278 -16.32 -13.40 -5.08
C CYS A 278 -16.87 -13.31 -6.52
N PRO A 279 -16.17 -12.65 -7.45
CA PRO A 279 -16.58 -12.61 -8.85
C PRO A 279 -16.54 -13.99 -9.51
N SER A 280 -17.60 -14.33 -10.25
CA SER A 280 -17.59 -15.45 -11.20
C SER A 280 -17.28 -15.00 -12.63
N ALA A 281 -17.48 -13.71 -12.93
CA ALA A 281 -16.95 -13.06 -14.12
C ALA A 281 -16.79 -11.55 -13.90
N VAL A 282 -15.83 -10.96 -14.61
CA VAL A 282 -15.62 -9.50 -14.66
C VAL A 282 -15.62 -9.09 -16.11
N TYR A 283 -16.28 -7.96 -16.41
CA TYR A 283 -16.32 -7.38 -17.74
C TYR A 283 -15.74 -5.97 -17.68
N LYS A 284 -14.84 -5.67 -18.61
CA LYS A 284 -14.25 -4.34 -18.82
C LYS A 284 -14.55 -3.90 -20.25
N ASN A 285 -15.06 -2.69 -20.41
CA ASN A 285 -15.43 -2.10 -21.70
C ASN A 285 -16.28 -3.05 -22.55
N GLY A 286 -17.25 -3.73 -21.91
CA GLY A 286 -18.18 -4.64 -22.57
C GLY A 286 -17.63 -6.04 -22.89
N LYS A 287 -16.36 -6.32 -22.59
CA LYS A 287 -15.71 -7.59 -22.88
C LYS A 287 -15.44 -8.35 -21.59
N LYS A 288 -15.65 -9.68 -21.63
CA LYS A 288 -15.32 -10.54 -20.49
C LYS A 288 -13.79 -10.59 -20.33
N HIS A 289 -13.32 -10.29 -19.13
CA HIS A 289 -11.91 -10.43 -18.80
C HIS A 289 -11.50 -11.91 -18.81
N GLU A 290 -10.41 -12.23 -19.48
CA GLU A 290 -9.81 -13.56 -19.47
C GLU A 290 -8.49 -13.52 -18.68
N LYS A 291 -8.39 -14.40 -17.69
CA LYS A 291 -7.22 -14.44 -16.82
C LYS A 291 -5.99 -14.89 -17.61
N SER A 292 -5.05 -13.99 -17.82
CA SER A 292 -3.74 -14.32 -18.39
C SER A 292 -2.80 -14.92 -17.34
N THR A 293 -2.09 -15.99 -17.71
CA THR A 293 -1.00 -16.57 -16.93
C THR A 293 0.34 -15.89 -17.18
N ASP A 294 0.47 -15.11 -18.25
CA ASP A 294 1.72 -14.48 -18.63
C ASP A 294 1.90 -13.16 -17.87
N THR A 295 3.02 -13.05 -17.18
CA THR A 295 3.44 -11.79 -16.55
C THR A 295 3.91 -10.82 -17.63
N PRO A 296 3.38 -9.58 -17.67
CA PRO A 296 3.85 -8.57 -18.61
C PRO A 296 5.35 -8.36 -18.49
N LYS A 297 6.06 -8.27 -19.62
CA LYS A 297 7.46 -7.84 -19.59
C LYS A 297 7.48 -6.33 -19.48
N VAL A 298 7.95 -5.84 -18.35
CA VAL A 298 8.04 -4.39 -18.12
C VAL A 298 9.44 -3.88 -18.35
N VAL A 299 9.49 -2.69 -18.96
CA VAL A 299 10.70 -1.91 -19.14
C VAL A 299 10.57 -0.64 -18.32
N PHE A 300 11.40 -0.51 -17.29
CA PHE A 300 11.70 0.78 -16.65
C PHE A 300 13.06 1.29 -17.17
N PRO A 301 13.37 2.59 -17.02
CA PRO A 301 14.70 3.09 -17.35
C PRO A 301 15.82 2.30 -16.64
N ASP A 302 16.93 2.05 -17.31
CA ASP A 302 18.01 1.19 -16.78
C ASP A 302 18.53 1.65 -15.41
N HIS A 303 18.58 2.97 -15.15
CA HIS A 303 19.01 3.49 -13.85
C HIS A 303 18.04 3.15 -12.73
N PHE A 304 16.79 2.77 -13.02
CA PHE A 304 15.85 2.33 -11.99
C PHE A 304 16.30 1.01 -11.35
N TYR A 305 16.99 0.16 -12.13
CA TYR A 305 17.55 -1.12 -11.69
C TYR A 305 18.92 -0.98 -11.00
N GLN A 306 19.45 0.24 -10.93
CA GLN A 306 20.75 0.58 -10.30
C GLN A 306 20.56 1.61 -9.19
N SER A 307 19.61 1.32 -8.31
CA SER A 307 19.09 2.26 -7.31
C SER A 307 19.81 2.21 -5.97
N ILE A 308 20.54 1.12 -5.67
CA ILE A 308 21.22 0.92 -4.39
C ILE A 308 22.70 1.26 -4.57
N LYS A 309 23.07 2.48 -4.20
CA LYS A 309 24.39 3.09 -4.43
C LYS A 309 25.23 3.23 -3.15
N CYS A 310 24.78 2.66 -2.03
CA CYS A 310 25.59 2.60 -0.82
C CYS A 310 26.70 1.55 -0.93
N ARG A 311 27.75 1.72 -0.12
CA ARG A 311 28.82 0.72 0.00
C ARG A 311 28.33 -0.56 0.68
N LEU A 312 29.07 -1.65 0.45
CA LEU A 312 28.92 -2.87 1.22
C LEU A 312 29.28 -2.65 2.69
N ALA A 313 28.55 -3.31 3.59
CA ALA A 313 28.77 -3.23 5.01
C ALA A 313 29.98 -4.06 5.44
N LEU A 314 30.68 -3.55 6.45
CA LEU A 314 31.77 -4.20 7.14
C LEU A 314 31.29 -4.63 8.54
N ALA A 315 31.99 -5.58 9.16
CA ALA A 315 31.67 -6.00 10.53
C ALA A 315 31.73 -4.83 11.54
N SER A 316 32.60 -3.85 11.29
CA SER A 316 32.72 -2.64 12.10
C SER A 316 31.48 -1.75 12.06
N ASP A 317 30.65 -1.82 11.01
CA ASP A 317 29.42 -1.04 10.93
C ASP A 317 28.39 -1.48 11.96
N PHE A 318 28.47 -2.72 12.44
CA PHE A 318 27.56 -3.26 13.45
C PHE A 318 28.18 -3.28 14.86
N SER A 319 29.34 -2.65 15.02
CA SER A 319 29.99 -2.39 16.31
C SER A 319 29.67 -0.96 16.73
N LEU A 320 28.96 -0.77 17.84
CA LEU A 320 28.50 0.55 18.26
C LEU A 320 29.54 1.29 19.12
N ASN A 321 30.74 1.46 18.55
CA ASN A 321 31.93 2.04 19.17
C ASN A 321 31.91 3.58 19.17
N ARG A 322 30.78 4.17 19.53
CA ARG A 322 30.51 5.61 19.37
C ARG A 322 30.11 6.30 20.68
N CYS A 323 30.40 5.67 21.82
CA CYS A 323 30.16 6.28 23.12
C CYS A 323 31.37 7.12 23.56
N GLU A 324 31.12 8.29 24.16
CA GLU A 324 32.19 9.09 24.79
C GLU A 324 32.70 8.43 26.08
N ILE A 325 31.80 7.72 26.78
CA ILE A 325 32.10 6.93 27.98
C ILE A 325 33.01 5.77 27.60
N ARG A 326 34.15 5.59 28.29
CA ARG A 326 35.10 4.52 27.99
C ARG A 326 34.66 3.18 28.58
N GLU A 327 34.29 3.17 29.85
CA GLU A 327 33.84 2.02 30.63
C GLU A 327 32.72 2.50 31.56
N GLY A 328 31.68 1.69 31.80
CA GLY A 328 30.60 2.03 32.73
C GLY A 328 29.22 1.69 32.19
N THR A 329 28.24 2.56 32.43
CA THR A 329 26.89 2.48 31.88
C THR A 329 26.48 3.79 31.21
N ALA A 330 25.60 3.69 30.21
CA ALA A 330 25.01 4.84 29.56
C ALA A 330 23.51 4.66 29.36
N THR A 331 22.76 5.75 29.54
CA THR A 331 21.35 5.82 29.16
C THR A 331 21.24 5.99 27.65
N VAL A 332 20.47 5.12 27.00
CA VAL A 332 20.27 5.15 25.55
C VAL A 332 18.79 5.26 25.19
N HIS A 333 18.50 5.88 24.05
CA HIS A 333 17.16 6.01 23.49
C HIS A 333 16.84 4.77 22.63
N VAL A 334 15.68 4.16 22.88
CA VAL A 334 15.29 2.88 22.27
C VAL A 334 13.87 2.97 21.70
N MET A 335 13.70 2.47 20.48
CA MET A 335 12.40 2.24 19.88
C MET A 335 11.86 0.88 20.35
N GLN A 336 10.75 0.87 21.09
CA GLN A 336 10.13 -0.37 21.53
C GLN A 336 8.93 -0.74 20.63
N ILE A 337 9.04 -1.86 19.93
CA ILE A 337 7.96 -2.38 19.06
C ILE A 337 6.76 -2.83 19.90
N GLN A 338 5.56 -2.57 19.36
CA GLN A 338 4.28 -3.04 19.92
C GLN A 338 3.76 -4.24 19.12
N GLU A 339 2.94 -5.08 19.74
CA GLU A 339 2.38 -6.27 19.06
C GLU A 339 1.28 -5.89 18.05
N PHE A 340 0.61 -4.75 18.23
CA PHE A 340 -0.44 -4.29 17.32
C PHE A 340 -0.11 -2.92 16.74
N GLY A 341 -0.24 -2.79 15.42
CA GLY A 341 0.02 -1.56 14.70
C GLY A 341 1.51 -1.28 14.47
N THR A 342 1.83 -0.07 14.01
CA THR A 342 3.19 0.36 13.60
C THR A 342 3.80 1.42 14.51
N ARG A 343 3.04 1.84 15.54
CA ARG A 343 3.55 2.76 16.56
C ARG A 343 4.61 2.05 17.39
N VAL A 344 5.67 2.78 17.72
CA VAL A 344 6.66 2.37 18.70
C VAL A 344 6.45 3.16 19.98
N ARG A 345 6.95 2.67 21.11
CA ARG A 345 7.12 3.50 22.31
C ARG A 345 8.56 3.98 22.39
N HIS A 346 8.76 5.26 22.64
CA HIS A 346 10.07 5.77 23.01
C HIS A 346 10.37 5.38 24.46
N VAL A 347 11.41 4.57 24.67
CA VAL A 347 11.88 4.18 26.00
C VAL A 347 13.36 4.47 26.17
N LYS A 348 13.80 4.58 27.42
CA LYS A 348 15.22 4.70 27.79
C LYS A 348 15.71 3.42 28.46
N ARG A 349 16.97 3.04 28.23
CA ARG A 349 17.60 1.86 28.83
C ARG A 349 19.01 2.18 29.31
N GLU A 350 19.42 1.60 30.42
CA GLU A 350 20.81 1.61 30.88
C GLU A 350 21.56 0.44 30.26
N LEU A 351 22.61 0.74 29.50
CA LEU A 351 23.43 -0.28 28.85
C LEU A 351 24.88 -0.24 29.34
N PRO A 352 25.54 -1.40 29.49
CA PRO A 352 26.97 -1.43 29.78
C PRO A 352 27.77 -0.90 28.58
N ILE A 353 28.81 -0.15 28.90
CA ILE A 353 29.80 0.37 27.97
C ILE A 353 31.14 -0.30 28.25
N ARG A 354 31.76 -0.87 27.22
CA ARG A 354 33.13 -1.42 27.29
C ARG A 354 33.96 -0.95 26.12
N ASN A 355 35.12 -0.38 26.40
CA ASN A 355 36.00 0.23 25.40
C ASN A 355 35.26 1.15 24.41
N LYS A 356 34.38 2.03 24.93
CA LYS A 356 33.52 2.94 24.14
C LYS A 356 32.44 2.27 23.29
N CYS A 357 32.27 0.95 23.41
CA CYS A 357 31.24 0.20 22.72
C CYS A 357 29.99 0.09 23.60
N ILE A 358 28.83 0.39 23.04
CA ILE A 358 27.54 0.11 23.68
C ILE A 358 27.25 -1.39 23.52
N CYS A 359 27.19 -2.13 24.63
CA CYS A 359 26.97 -3.58 24.64
C CYS A 359 25.50 -3.97 24.43
N TRP A 360 24.92 -3.54 23.31
CA TRP A 360 23.50 -3.69 22.99
C TRP A 360 23.04 -5.15 22.87
N GLN A 361 23.91 -6.06 22.43
CA GLN A 361 23.62 -7.50 22.33
C GLN A 361 23.38 -8.14 23.70
N GLU A 362 24.19 -7.77 24.71
CA GLU A 362 24.06 -8.28 26.08
C GLU A 362 22.77 -7.82 26.75
N ALA A 363 22.27 -6.65 26.34
CA ALA A 363 20.98 -6.11 26.78
C ALA A 363 19.77 -6.72 26.05
N GLY A 364 19.99 -7.68 25.13
CA GLY A 364 18.91 -8.31 24.36
C GLY A 364 18.23 -7.37 23.37
N LEU A 365 18.89 -6.26 22.99
CA LEU A 365 18.37 -5.33 21.99
C LEU A 365 18.78 -5.75 20.58
N CYS A 366 18.07 -5.23 19.58
CA CYS A 366 18.50 -5.25 18.19
C CYS A 366 19.10 -3.89 17.81
N LEU A 367 20.10 -3.93 16.94
CA LEU A 367 20.66 -2.75 16.30
C LEU A 367 19.88 -2.48 15.00
N ALA A 368 19.43 -1.24 14.82
CA ALA A 368 18.95 -0.71 13.55
C ALA A 368 20.05 0.18 12.95
N VAL A 369 20.45 -0.09 11.72
CA VAL A 369 21.41 0.70 10.96
C VAL A 369 20.77 1.13 9.65
N VAL A 370 20.73 2.44 9.40
CA VAL A 370 20.21 2.98 8.13
C VAL A 370 21.39 3.48 7.30
N PHE A 371 21.49 2.99 6.07
CA PHE A 371 22.48 3.42 5.08
C PHE A 371 21.79 4.30 4.05
N GLU A 372 22.30 5.53 3.86
CA GLU A 372 21.90 6.39 2.76
C GLU A 372 22.23 5.68 1.44
N ARG A 373 21.20 5.34 0.66
CA ARG A 373 21.33 4.41 -0.47
C ARG A 373 21.29 5.06 -1.83
N TYR A 374 21.00 6.36 -1.92
CA TYR A 374 20.99 7.11 -3.17
C TYR A 374 22.38 7.61 -3.58
N GLY A 375 23.38 7.47 -2.72
CA GLY A 375 24.77 7.84 -3.00
C GLY A 375 24.98 9.36 -2.99
N LYS A 376 24.15 10.08 -2.22
CA LYS A 376 24.18 11.54 -2.11
C LYS A 376 25.07 12.02 -0.96
N THR A 377 25.02 11.32 0.18
CA THR A 377 25.78 11.70 1.37
C THR A 377 26.70 10.58 1.86
N GLY A 378 26.30 9.31 1.64
CA GLY A 378 27.00 8.16 2.20
C GLY A 378 26.85 8.02 3.72
N ASP A 379 25.86 8.71 4.31
CA ASP A 379 25.59 8.68 5.74
C ASP A 379 25.16 7.30 6.22
N VAL A 380 25.53 7.00 7.47
CA VAL A 380 25.11 5.80 8.19
C VAL A 380 24.73 6.19 9.61
N SER A 381 23.49 5.88 9.99
CA SER A 381 22.95 6.17 11.32
C SER A 381 22.65 4.90 12.10
N TYR A 382 22.39 5.07 13.40
CA TYR A 382 22.24 3.97 14.34
C TYR A 382 21.09 4.23 15.31
N GLY A 383 20.33 3.17 15.59
CA GLY A 383 19.25 3.15 16.55
C GLY A 383 19.19 1.81 17.26
N LEU A 384 18.57 1.79 18.44
CA LEU A 384 18.34 0.56 19.19
C LEU A 384 16.86 0.24 19.21
N VAL A 385 16.56 -1.06 19.05
CA VAL A 385 15.19 -1.55 18.96
C VAL A 385 14.98 -2.67 19.97
N GLU A 386 13.94 -2.53 20.78
CA GLU A 386 13.49 -3.55 21.73
C GLU A 386 12.28 -4.29 21.17
N HIS A 387 12.15 -5.58 21.53
CA HIS A 387 11.12 -6.50 21.04
C HIS A 387 11.16 -6.81 19.54
N ALA A 388 12.32 -6.59 18.89
CA ALA A 388 12.54 -7.00 17.51
C ALA A 388 12.83 -8.50 17.38
N LEU A 389 14.08 -8.95 17.53
CA LEU A 389 14.46 -10.36 17.39
C LEU A 389 14.86 -10.97 18.74
N LYS A 390 14.43 -12.21 18.99
CA LYS A 390 14.74 -12.98 20.21
C LYS A 390 15.88 -13.98 20.02
N SER A 391 16.11 -14.42 18.79
CA SER A 391 17.23 -15.31 18.43
C SER A 391 18.22 -14.59 17.52
N PRO A 392 19.50 -15.01 17.47
CA PRO A 392 20.51 -14.43 16.60
C PRO A 392 20.08 -14.40 15.13
N GLY A 393 20.15 -13.23 14.50
CA GLY A 393 19.86 -13.06 13.08
C GLY A 393 19.79 -11.59 12.66
N ALA A 394 19.39 -11.39 11.40
CA ALA A 394 19.28 -10.08 10.80
C ALA A 394 18.25 -10.03 9.67
N ILE A 395 17.79 -8.82 9.41
CA ILE A 395 16.86 -8.42 8.35
C ILE A 395 17.47 -7.21 7.66
N ALA A 396 17.51 -7.21 6.34
CA ALA A 396 17.84 -6.02 5.55
C ALA A 396 16.68 -5.72 4.59
N THR A 397 16.31 -4.45 4.47
CA THR A 397 15.28 -4.01 3.54
C THR A 397 15.52 -2.62 2.97
N THR A 398 15.07 -2.41 1.74
CA THR A 398 14.97 -1.09 1.10
C THR A 398 13.53 -0.60 0.99
N TRP A 399 12.55 -1.43 1.38
CA TRP A 399 11.17 -1.00 1.59
C TRP A 399 11.04 -0.42 3.01
N SER A 400 11.58 0.78 3.18
CA SER A 400 11.71 1.53 4.43
C SER A 400 11.04 2.89 4.27
N ARG A 401 9.80 3.00 4.74
CA ARG A 401 8.91 4.12 4.48
C ARG A 401 9.48 5.43 5.06
N ASP A 402 9.41 6.60 4.41
CA ASP A 402 9.09 6.83 2.98
C ASP A 402 10.36 7.17 2.17
N SER A 403 11.50 7.41 2.83
CA SER A 403 12.76 7.70 2.13
C SER A 403 13.38 6.49 1.45
N HIS A 404 12.96 5.27 1.80
CA HIS A 404 13.44 4.01 1.22
C HIS A 404 14.97 3.84 1.34
N ASN A 405 15.60 4.41 2.37
CA ASN A 405 17.01 4.16 2.68
C ASN A 405 17.21 2.76 3.23
N LEU A 406 18.35 2.13 2.94
CA LEU A 406 18.55 0.72 3.31
C LEU A 406 18.59 0.57 4.84
N LEU A 407 17.62 -0.14 5.40
CA LEU A 407 17.54 -0.47 6.82
C LEU A 407 18.07 -1.89 7.06
N VAL A 408 18.99 -2.04 8.01
CA VAL A 408 19.42 -3.33 8.56
C VAL A 408 19.02 -3.40 10.02
N LEU A 409 18.24 -4.41 10.40
CA LEU A 409 17.80 -4.68 11.77
C LEU A 409 18.30 -6.05 12.19
N GLY A 410 19.01 -6.17 13.31
CA GLY A 410 19.47 -7.48 13.76
C GLY A 410 20.14 -7.50 15.12
N ASN A 411 20.42 -8.71 15.60
CA ASN A 411 21.15 -8.96 16.84
C ASN A 411 22.41 -9.83 16.65
N SER A 412 22.80 -10.08 15.40
CA SER A 412 24.01 -10.78 15.01
C SER A 412 24.76 -9.98 13.96
N ALA A 413 25.88 -9.35 14.33
CA ALA A 413 26.68 -8.53 13.42
C ALA A 413 27.10 -9.28 12.14
N LYS A 414 27.43 -10.57 12.25
CA LYS A 414 27.78 -11.42 11.10
C LYS A 414 26.62 -11.57 10.12
N ASP A 415 25.41 -11.80 10.63
CA ASP A 415 24.22 -11.95 9.79
C ASP A 415 23.77 -10.61 9.21
N MET A 416 23.97 -9.51 9.94
CA MET A 416 23.68 -8.16 9.45
C MET A 416 24.55 -7.77 8.25
N VAL A 417 25.86 -8.08 8.27
CA VAL A 417 26.74 -7.92 7.10
C VAL A 417 26.21 -8.72 5.91
N LEU A 418 25.84 -9.98 6.14
CA LEU A 418 25.40 -10.87 5.08
C LEU A 418 24.08 -10.38 4.44
N ALA A 419 23.10 -9.99 5.26
CA ALA A 419 21.82 -9.48 4.81
C ALA A 419 21.98 -8.16 4.04
N GLN A 420 22.76 -7.21 4.57
CA GLN A 420 23.03 -5.92 3.93
C GLN A 420 23.71 -6.11 2.56
N ASN A 421 24.78 -6.89 2.52
CA ASN A 421 25.50 -7.12 1.28
C ASN A 421 24.59 -7.79 0.25
N ARG A 422 23.78 -8.77 0.66
CA ARG A 422 22.87 -9.46 -0.26
C ARG A 422 21.81 -8.53 -0.84
N VAL A 423 21.20 -7.66 -0.04
CA VAL A 423 20.16 -6.74 -0.55
C VAL A 423 20.75 -5.69 -1.51
N VAL A 424 21.99 -5.24 -1.29
CA VAL A 424 22.71 -4.37 -2.24
C VAL A 424 22.95 -5.08 -3.57
N HIS A 425 23.43 -6.33 -3.56
CA HIS A 425 23.63 -7.10 -4.80
C HIS A 425 22.32 -7.38 -5.56
N MET A 426 21.21 -7.50 -4.83
CA MET A 426 19.88 -7.69 -5.41
C MET A 426 19.26 -6.39 -5.94
N GLN A 427 19.92 -5.25 -5.69
CA GLN A 427 19.41 -3.91 -5.99
C GLN A 427 18.07 -3.59 -5.30
N GLY A 428 17.90 -4.14 -4.09
CA GLY A 428 16.79 -3.84 -3.19
C GLY A 428 15.82 -5.00 -2.99
N GLY A 429 14.97 -4.85 -1.98
CA GLY A 429 14.02 -5.85 -1.53
C GLY A 429 14.18 -6.19 -0.07
N TYR A 430 13.82 -7.41 0.31
CA TYR A 430 13.97 -7.94 1.66
C TYR A 430 14.94 -9.11 1.68
N VAL A 431 15.74 -9.20 2.74
CA VAL A 431 16.65 -10.32 2.99
C VAL A 431 16.65 -10.65 4.48
N THR A 432 16.53 -11.94 4.82
CA THR A 432 16.76 -12.44 6.17
C THR A 432 18.03 -13.30 6.21
N ALA A 433 18.77 -13.21 7.32
CA ALA A 433 19.96 -13.99 7.55
C ALA A 433 20.02 -14.52 8.99
N ARG A 434 20.47 -15.75 9.16
CA ARG A 434 20.70 -16.40 10.46
C ARG A 434 21.78 -17.46 10.31
N GLU A 435 22.56 -17.67 11.36
CA GLU A 435 23.62 -18.70 11.42
C GLU A 435 24.67 -18.56 10.28
N GLY A 436 24.90 -17.34 9.81
CA GLY A 436 25.81 -17.04 8.71
C GLY A 436 25.30 -17.43 7.32
N LYS A 437 23.99 -17.59 7.14
CA LYS A 437 23.36 -17.92 5.85
C LYS A 437 22.17 -17.01 5.58
N ILE A 438 21.89 -16.77 4.30
CA ILE A 438 20.63 -16.17 3.86
C ILE A 438 19.52 -17.22 4.00
N THR A 439 18.42 -16.87 4.68
CA THR A 439 17.31 -17.80 4.90
C THR A 439 16.11 -17.53 3.98
N ALA A 440 15.84 -16.26 3.66
CA ALA A 440 14.83 -15.87 2.68
C ALA A 440 15.22 -14.56 1.98
N SER A 441 14.64 -14.32 0.80
CA SER A 441 14.77 -13.06 0.06
C SER A 441 13.54 -12.81 -0.80
N ALA A 442 13.17 -11.54 -0.97
CA ALA A 442 12.16 -11.08 -1.92
C ALA A 442 12.75 -9.88 -2.68
N ALA A 443 12.90 -10.00 -3.99
CA ALA A 443 13.64 -9.02 -4.80
C ALA A 443 12.75 -7.86 -5.26
N LEU A 444 13.22 -6.62 -5.06
CA LEU A 444 12.56 -5.39 -5.49
C LEU A 444 13.53 -4.51 -6.31
N PRO A 445 13.99 -4.98 -7.49
CA PRO A 445 15.09 -4.34 -8.21
C PRO A 445 14.74 -2.95 -8.78
N ILE A 446 13.46 -2.65 -9.03
CA ILE A 446 13.04 -1.36 -9.56
C ILE A 446 12.96 -0.37 -8.40
N GLY A 447 13.88 0.59 -8.39
CA GLY A 447 13.92 1.61 -7.34
C GLY A 447 14.19 1.09 -5.94
N GLY A 448 14.55 -0.19 -5.78
CA GLY A 448 14.64 -0.84 -4.48
C GLY A 448 13.29 -1.08 -3.82
N ILE A 449 12.18 -0.84 -4.52
CA ILE A 449 10.83 -0.79 -3.93
C ILE A 449 9.79 -1.62 -4.69
N ILE A 450 10.04 -1.93 -5.96
CA ILE A 450 9.10 -2.66 -6.83
C ILE A 450 9.77 -3.89 -7.41
N SER A 451 9.03 -5.00 -7.46
CA SER A 451 9.42 -6.19 -8.20
C SER A 451 9.11 -6.03 -9.68
N ASP A 452 10.02 -6.51 -10.54
CA ASP A 452 9.81 -6.61 -11.99
C ASP A 452 9.19 -7.97 -12.41
N GLY A 453 8.92 -8.85 -11.45
CA GLY A 453 8.37 -10.18 -11.66
C GLY A 453 6.88 -10.31 -11.37
N SER A 454 6.39 -11.55 -11.34
CA SER A 454 5.01 -11.85 -10.99
C SER A 454 4.73 -11.56 -9.51
N LEU A 455 3.60 -10.93 -9.22
CA LEU A 455 3.11 -10.71 -7.87
C LEU A 455 2.85 -12.01 -7.12
N LEU A 456 2.45 -13.09 -7.80
CA LEU A 456 2.26 -14.40 -7.17
C LEU A 456 3.57 -14.94 -6.60
N LYS A 457 4.64 -14.84 -7.39
CA LYS A 457 5.99 -15.23 -6.97
C LYS A 457 6.48 -14.33 -5.84
N LEU A 458 6.30 -13.01 -5.96
CA LEU A 458 6.67 -12.05 -4.92
C LEU A 458 5.91 -12.33 -3.60
N SER A 459 4.62 -12.67 -3.68
CA SER A 459 3.81 -13.07 -2.54
C SER A 459 4.40 -14.29 -1.82
N GLU A 460 4.81 -15.32 -2.55
CA GLU A 460 5.46 -16.50 -1.96
C GLU A 460 6.82 -16.18 -1.32
N GLU A 461 7.63 -15.33 -1.98
CA GLU A 461 8.92 -14.88 -1.47
C GLU A 461 8.77 -14.05 -0.19
N LEU A 462 7.84 -13.09 -0.18
CA LEU A 462 7.57 -12.23 0.97
C LEU A 462 6.95 -13.02 2.13
N ALA A 463 6.12 -14.03 1.85
CA ALA A 463 5.59 -14.94 2.87
C ALA A 463 6.72 -15.73 3.57
N LYS A 464 7.73 -16.19 2.81
CA LYS A 464 8.93 -16.84 3.39
C LYS A 464 9.74 -15.86 4.24
N VAL A 465 9.94 -14.63 3.77
CA VAL A 465 10.59 -13.56 4.55
C VAL A 465 9.84 -13.34 5.86
N ARG A 466 8.51 -13.20 5.82
CA ARG A 466 7.68 -13.02 7.02
C ARG A 466 7.85 -14.18 8.00
N ALA A 467 7.74 -15.41 7.52
CA ALA A 467 7.88 -16.61 8.35
C ALA A 467 9.26 -16.70 9.02
N GLU A 468 10.34 -16.33 8.32
CA GLU A 468 11.70 -16.30 8.88
C GLU A 468 11.84 -15.23 9.97
N ILE A 469 11.25 -14.04 9.76
CA ILE A 469 11.27 -12.95 10.75
C ILE A 469 10.51 -13.36 12.02
N GLU A 470 9.33 -13.96 11.87
CA GLU A 470 8.52 -14.48 12.98
C GLU A 470 9.25 -15.61 13.71
N ALA A 471 9.89 -16.52 12.97
CA ALA A 471 10.72 -17.59 13.54
C ALA A 471 11.93 -17.07 14.33
N MET A 472 12.43 -15.86 14.01
CA MET A 472 13.46 -15.18 14.81
C MET A 472 12.92 -14.50 16.08
N GLY A 473 11.59 -14.47 16.26
CA GLY A 473 10.90 -14.02 17.46
C GLY A 473 10.26 -12.64 17.39
N TYR A 474 10.16 -12.04 16.19
CA TYR A 474 9.46 -10.78 15.97
C TYR A 474 7.95 -10.98 16.08
N VAL A 475 7.28 -10.20 16.93
CA VAL A 475 5.84 -10.31 17.18
C VAL A 475 5.15 -9.00 16.84
N ASN A 476 4.35 -8.99 15.77
CA ASN A 476 3.53 -7.85 15.38
C ASN A 476 2.38 -8.30 14.46
N SER A 477 1.23 -7.61 14.50
CA SER A 477 0.07 -7.88 13.64
C SER A 477 0.34 -7.69 12.14
N ASN A 478 1.36 -6.93 11.77
CA ASN A 478 1.92 -6.89 10.42
C ASN A 478 3.44 -6.66 10.46
N VAL A 479 4.18 -7.76 10.56
CA VAL A 479 5.65 -7.81 10.67
C VAL A 479 6.38 -6.95 9.61
N ILE A 480 6.06 -7.14 8.34
CA ILE A 480 6.71 -6.41 7.23
C ILE A 480 6.52 -4.89 7.37
N ARG A 481 5.28 -4.44 7.63
CA ARG A 481 4.96 -3.02 7.78
C ARG A 481 5.52 -2.43 9.08
N SER A 482 5.56 -3.21 10.15
CA SER A 482 6.16 -2.80 11.44
C SER A 482 7.62 -2.43 11.28
N ILE A 483 8.38 -3.24 10.54
CA ILE A 483 9.80 -2.99 10.26
C ILE A 483 9.97 -1.80 9.32
N SER A 484 9.19 -1.74 8.22
CA SER A 484 9.32 -0.64 7.24
C SER A 484 9.03 0.73 7.84
N THR A 485 8.20 0.80 8.87
CA THR A 485 7.81 2.05 9.53
C THR A 485 8.74 2.48 10.66
N LEU A 486 9.81 1.73 10.97
CA LEU A 486 10.86 2.20 11.89
C LEU A 486 11.56 3.46 11.37
N THR A 487 11.54 3.65 10.05
CA THR A 487 12.13 4.81 9.37
C THR A 487 11.13 5.89 8.97
N HIS A 488 9.84 5.68 9.24
CA HIS A 488 8.80 6.55 8.72
C HIS A 488 8.60 7.78 9.61
N LEU A 489 9.26 8.87 9.23
CA LEU A 489 9.31 10.14 9.98
C LEU A 489 7.98 10.93 10.00
N ALA A 490 6.90 10.38 9.47
CA ALA A 490 5.55 10.93 9.62
C ALA A 490 4.65 10.12 10.57
N SER A 491 5.11 8.95 11.04
CA SER A 491 4.46 8.25 12.15
C SER A 491 4.95 8.81 13.48
N PRO A 492 4.06 9.17 14.42
CA PRO A 492 4.45 9.70 15.73
C PRO A 492 5.45 8.82 16.49
N GLU A 493 6.08 9.43 17.51
CA GLU A 493 7.09 8.85 18.43
C GLU A 493 8.51 8.86 17.85
N LEU A 494 9.44 8.11 18.46
CA LEU A 494 10.85 8.04 18.07
C LEU A 494 11.02 7.20 16.78
N LYS A 495 11.71 7.75 15.78
CA LYS A 495 12.01 7.07 14.50
C LYS A 495 13.46 7.33 14.07
N ILE A 496 13.98 6.51 13.15
CA ILE A 496 15.36 6.62 12.63
C ILE A 496 15.37 6.92 11.13
N SER A 497 16.17 7.87 10.68
CA SER A 497 16.51 8.06 9.26
C SER A 497 18.00 7.82 9.02
N ASP A 498 18.47 7.97 7.79
CA ASP A 498 19.91 7.99 7.46
C ASP A 498 20.71 9.07 8.21
N LYS A 499 20.04 10.08 8.77
CA LYS A 499 20.66 11.21 9.49
C LYS A 499 20.63 11.09 11.01
N GLY A 500 19.86 10.16 11.57
CA GLY A 500 19.83 9.91 13.00
C GLY A 500 18.45 9.55 13.55
N LEU A 501 18.31 9.65 14.87
CA LEU A 501 17.04 9.45 15.57
C LEU A 501 16.30 10.78 15.72
N TYR A 502 14.99 10.76 15.59
CA TYR A 502 14.14 11.94 15.68
C TYR A 502 12.88 11.66 16.50
N ASP A 503 12.48 12.63 17.32
CA ASP A 503 11.10 12.71 17.79
C ASP A 503 10.26 13.30 16.65
N VAL A 504 9.35 12.51 16.10
CA VAL A 504 8.56 12.93 14.93
C VAL A 504 7.59 14.08 15.24
N ARG A 505 7.13 14.21 16.49
CA ARG A 505 6.19 15.26 16.88
C ARG A 505 6.88 16.62 16.95
N THR A 506 8.07 16.67 17.54
CA THR A 506 8.84 17.92 17.67
C THR A 506 9.76 18.17 16.49
N LYS A 507 10.05 17.14 15.67
CA LYS A 507 11.07 17.11 14.61
C LYS A 507 12.48 17.37 15.13
N GLU A 508 12.71 17.23 16.43
CA GLU A 508 14.02 17.41 17.04
C GLU A 508 14.83 16.12 16.96
N GLN A 509 16.14 16.28 16.70
CA GLN A 509 17.06 15.16 16.71
C GLN A 509 17.27 14.67 18.15
N VAL A 510 17.14 13.36 18.34
CA VAL A 510 17.35 12.67 19.61
C VAL A 510 18.71 11.99 19.57
N PRO A 511 19.61 12.22 20.54
CA PRO A 511 20.88 11.53 20.57
C PRO A 511 20.67 10.05 20.93
N LEU A 512 21.47 9.16 20.35
CA LEU A 512 21.40 7.73 20.68
C LEU A 512 21.75 7.47 22.16
N VAL A 513 22.75 8.19 22.67
CA VAL A 513 23.18 8.18 24.07
C VAL A 513 22.78 9.51 24.69
N GLU A 514 22.10 9.47 25.81
CA GLU A 514 21.73 10.69 26.53
C GLU A 514 23.00 11.40 27.03
N LYS A 515 23.01 12.74 26.97
CA LYS A 515 24.10 13.52 27.53
C LYS A 515 24.11 13.30 29.04
N GLN A 516 25.17 12.70 29.56
CA GLN A 516 25.39 12.68 31.01
C GLN A 516 25.84 14.08 31.42
N GLU A 517 25.11 14.69 32.37
CA GLU A 517 25.64 15.84 33.09
C GLU A 517 26.87 15.37 33.87
N LEU A 518 28.04 15.91 33.52
CA LEU A 518 29.33 15.60 34.15
C LEU A 518 29.44 16.21 35.55
#